data_AF-A0ABD6Y5G8-F1
#
_entry.id   AF-A0ABD6Y5G8-F1
#
_cell.length_a   1.000
_cell.length_b   1.000
_cell.length_c   1.000
_cell.angle_alpha   90.00
_cell.angle_beta   90.00
_cell.angle_gamma   90.00
#
_symmetry.space_group_name_H-M   'P 1'
#
loop_
_entity.id
_entity.type
_entity.pdbx_description
1 polymer ?
#
loop_
_entity_poly.entity_id
_entity_poly.type
_entity_poly.pdbx_seq_one_letter_code
_entity_poly.pdbx_strand_id
1 'polypeptide(L)' 'MDNDTRTLLNLTDPHLNFPHHWLKYKVIKNVRVAQISCTLSYTPRACPNCGVINR' A
#
# COMPACT_ATOMS: atom_id res chain seq x y z
N MET A 1 -6.88 7.84 3.69
CA MET A 1 -6.45 7.32 5.00
C MET A 1 -6.04 8.51 5.85
N ASP A 2 -6.47 8.58 7.10
CA ASP A 2 -6.09 9.60 8.08
C ASP A 2 -4.67 9.38 8.64
N ASN A 3 -4.12 10.41 9.29
CA ASN A 3 -2.74 10.42 9.77
C ASN A 3 -2.50 9.46 10.96
N ASP A 4 -3.50 9.31 11.84
CA ASP A 4 -3.40 8.44 13.01
C ASP A 4 -3.32 6.97 12.58
N THR A 5 -4.16 6.57 11.63
CA THR A 5 -4.14 5.22 11.04
C THR A 5 -2.81 4.93 10.32
N ARG A 6 -2.25 5.92 9.60
CA ARG A 6 -0.92 5.77 8.96
C ARG A 6 0.17 5.52 10.00
N THR A 7 0.13 6.25 11.10
CA THR A 7 1.11 6.15 12.18
C THR A 7 0.99 4.81 12.90
N LEU A 8 -0.23 4.39 13.23
CA LEU A 8 -0.51 3.11 13.88
C LEU A 8 -0.01 1.90 13.07
N LEU A 9 -0.16 1.95 11.74
CA LEU A 9 0.25 0.89 10.83
C LEU A 9 1.70 1.03 10.34
N ASN A 10 2.42 2.05 10.81
CA ASN A 10 3.77 2.40 10.36
C ASN A 10 3.89 2.59 8.83
N LEU A 11 2.84 3.13 8.20
CA LEU A 11 2.79 3.48 6.77
C LEU A 11 3.13 4.96 6.55
N THR A 12 4.32 5.34 6.99
CA THR A 12 4.79 6.73 7.11
C THR A 12 5.57 7.25 5.89
N ASP A 13 5.76 6.42 4.86
CA ASP A 13 6.41 6.84 3.62
C ASP A 13 5.62 8.00 2.95
N PRO A 14 6.26 9.16 2.70
CA PRO A 14 5.61 10.33 2.13
C PRO A 14 5.16 10.12 0.67
N HIS A 15 5.71 9.15 -0.03
CA HIS A 15 5.35 8.82 -1.41
C HIS A 15 4.12 7.91 -1.49
N LEU A 16 3.55 7.45 -0.38
CA LEU A 16 2.31 6.66 -0.38
C LEU A 16 1.08 7.56 -0.46
N ASN A 17 0.32 7.41 -1.53
CA ASN A 17 -0.97 8.04 -1.75
C ASN A 17 -2.10 7.04 -1.51
N PHE A 18 -3.05 7.40 -0.66
CA PHE A 18 -4.18 6.54 -0.30
C PHE A 18 -5.48 7.09 -0.90
N PRO A 19 -6.19 6.34 -1.76
CA PRO A 19 -7.46 6.78 -2.32
C PRO A 19 -8.55 6.82 -1.24
N HIS A 20 -9.73 7.37 -1.56
CA HIS A 20 -10.87 7.42 -0.63
C HIS A 20 -11.24 6.02 -0.11
N HIS A 21 -11.34 5.03 -1.01
CA HIS A 21 -11.63 3.63 -0.67
C HIS A 21 -10.36 2.79 -0.51
N TRP A 22 -9.41 3.28 0.29
CA TRP A 22 -8.12 2.61 0.54
C TRP A 22 -8.25 1.27 1.27
N LEU A 23 -9.29 1.08 2.11
CA LEU A 23 -9.52 -0.17 2.84
C LEU A 23 -10.66 -0.96 2.22
N LYS A 24 -10.43 -2.26 1.98
CA LYS A 24 -11.47 -3.21 1.57
C LYS A 24 -11.29 -4.53 2.31
N TYR A 25 -12.39 -5.21 2.62
CA TYR A 25 -12.33 -6.58 3.12
C TYR A 25 -12.47 -7.56 1.97
N LYS A 26 -11.60 -8.58 1.91
CA LYS A 26 -11.72 -9.67 0.95
C LYS A 26 -11.44 -11.01 1.59
N VAL A 27 -11.85 -12.08 0.93
CA VAL A 27 -11.51 -13.44 1.33
C VAL A 27 -10.34 -13.90 0.44
N ILE A 28 -9.19 -14.21 1.05
CA ILE A 28 -8.07 -14.90 0.38
C ILE A 28 -7.92 -16.26 1.05
N LYS A 29 -7.95 -17.35 0.27
CA LYS A 29 -7.74 -18.72 0.79
C LYS A 29 -8.66 -19.02 2.00
N ASN A 30 -9.95 -18.70 1.89
CA ASN A 30 -10.96 -18.80 2.96
C ASN A 30 -10.72 -17.96 4.23
N VAL A 31 -9.73 -17.07 4.24
CA VAL A 31 -9.49 -16.14 5.36
C VAL A 31 -9.96 -14.74 4.98
N ARG A 32 -10.79 -14.13 5.83
CA ARG A 32 -11.19 -12.72 5.70
C ARG A 32 -10.01 -11.83 6.09
N VAL A 33 -9.56 -11.00 5.16
CA VAL A 33 -8.44 -10.07 5.33
C VAL A 33 -8.89 -8.64 5.09
N ALA A 34 -8.26 -7.70 5.80
CA ALA A 34 -8.31 -6.27 5.49
C ALA A 34 -7.21 -5.98 4.46
N GLN A 35 -7.59 -5.57 3.25
CA GLN A 35 -6.69 -5.16 2.19
C GLN A 35 -6.58 -3.63 2.16
N ILE A 36 -5.36 -3.14 2.31
CA ILE A 36 -5.01 -1.74 2.17
C ILE A 36 -4.46 -1.53 0.75
N SER A 37 -5.01 -0.54 0.05
CA SER A 37 -4.58 -0.15 -1.29
C SER A 37 -4.00 1.26 -1.26
N CYS A 38 -2.84 1.43 -1.89
CA CYS A 38 -2.16 2.71 -2.05
C CYS A 38 -1.40 2.73 -3.38
N THR A 39 -1.01 3.92 -3.81
CA THR A 39 -0.14 4.13 -4.98
C THR A 39 1.10 4.89 -4.56
N LEU A 40 2.21 4.63 -5.22
CA LEU A 40 3.42 5.45 -5.07
C LEU A 40 3.25 6.73 -5.88
N SER A 41 3.77 7.84 -5.36
CA SER A 41 3.81 9.14 -6.06
C SER A 41 4.78 9.16 -7.23
N TYR A 42 5.57 8.10 -7.38
CA TYR A 42 6.54 7.91 -8.45
C TYR A 42 6.46 6.47 -8.95
N THR A 43 6.91 6.26 -10.18
CA THR A 43 7.04 4.92 -10.76
C THR A 43 8.49 4.45 -10.55
N PRO A 44 8.77 3.50 -9.66
CA PRO A 44 10.11 2.96 -9.50
C PRO A 44 10.55 2.29 -10.81
N ARG A 45 11.77 2.56 -11.29
CA ARG A 45 12.32 1.88 -12.48
C ARG A 45 12.59 0.40 -12.21
N ALA A 46 13.05 0.09 -11.01
CA ALA A 46 13.24 -1.26 -10.52
C ALA A 46 13.05 -1.29 -9.01
N CYS A 47 12.69 -2.46 -8.46
CA CYS A 47 12.65 -2.66 -7.03
C CYS A 47 14.09 -2.60 -6.47
N PRO A 48 14.40 -1.73 -5.49
CA PRO A 48 15.74 -1.62 -4.93
C PRO A 48 16.17 -2.89 -4.16
N ASN A 49 15.21 -3.70 -3.70
CA ASN A 49 15.51 -4.89 -2.90
C ASN A 49 15.73 -6.15 -3.77
N CYS A 50 14.97 -6.32 -4.86
CA CYS A 50 15.06 -7.53 -5.70
C CYS A 50 15.49 -7.28 -7.16
N GLY A 51 15.72 -6.02 -7.56
CA GLY A 51 16.19 -5.67 -8.90
C GLY A 51 15.17 -5.84 -10.03
N VAL A 52 13.95 -6.30 -9.73
CA VAL A 52 12.90 -6.48 -10.75
C VAL A 52 12.54 -5.14 -11.37
N ILE A 53 12.71 -5.04 -12.69
CA ILE A 53 12.42 -3.85 -13.49
C ILE A 53 10.91 -3.71 -13.65
N ASN A 54 10.40 -2.52 -13.40
CA ASN A 54 9.02 -2.14 -13.66
C ASN A 54 8.94 -1.71 -15.14
N ARG A 55 8.55 -2.64 -16.02
CA ARG A 55 8.45 -2.42 -17.47
C ARG A 55 7.17 -1.73 -17.86
#